data_AF-A0A7S1PVA7-F1
#
_entry.id   AF-A0A7S1PVA7-F1
#
_cell.length_a   1.000
_cell.length_b   1.000
_cell.length_c   1.000
_cell.angle_alpha   90.00
_cell.angle_beta   90.00
_cell.angle_gamma   90.00
#
_symmetry.space_group_name_H-M   'P 1'
#
loop_
_entity.id
_entity.type
_entity.pdbx_description
1 polymer ?
#
loop_
_entity_poly.entity_id
_entity_poly.type
_entity_poly.pdbx_seq_one_letter_code
_entity_poly.pdbx_strand_id
1 'polypeptide(L)'
;TGPLAKVAPGREGSRSKMTMQESDPRVKDLQNLAWGLQSMSNKPGGKMPEQHKRAAYRLASAAITLCSDAVYTEEADFLERAAAFTKQIEAKKVELEKVEEAEKQKLTGKCYRASVDGNYVVADRARAAIAGKGGGSGGAEGE
;
A
#
# COMPACT_ATOMS: atom_id res chain seq x y z
N THR A 1 -55.96 38.48 40.54
CA THR A 1 -54.93 37.53 41.02
C THR A 1 -55.11 36.22 40.25
N GLY A 2 -54.49 36.12 39.06
CA GLY A 2 -54.54 34.90 38.23
C GLY A 2 -53.31 34.02 38.47
N PRO A 3 -53.41 32.69 38.39
CA PRO A 3 -52.26 31.82 38.61
C PRO A 3 -51.34 31.84 37.39
N LEU A 4 -50.07 32.16 37.63
CA LEU A 4 -48.97 32.07 36.68
C LEU A 4 -48.76 30.60 36.28
N ALA A 5 -49.11 30.27 35.04
CA ALA A 5 -48.74 29.00 34.41
C ALA A 5 -47.21 28.96 34.21
N LYS A 6 -46.51 28.21 35.07
CA LYS A 6 -45.13 27.80 34.83
C LYS A 6 -45.12 26.72 33.75
N VAL A 7 -44.96 27.12 32.50
CA VAL A 7 -44.58 26.21 31.41
C VAL A 7 -43.12 25.82 31.63
N ALA A 8 -42.89 24.56 32.01
CA ALA A 8 -41.55 24.01 32.07
C ALA A 8 -40.96 23.94 30.65
N PRO A 9 -39.72 24.40 30.40
CA PRO A 9 -39.07 24.11 29.13
C PRO A 9 -38.83 22.60 29.07
N GLY A 10 -39.41 21.96 28.05
CA GLY A 10 -39.16 20.57 27.72
C GLY A 10 -37.66 20.35 27.63
N ARG A 11 -37.17 19.42 28.44
CA ARG A 11 -35.79 18.94 28.40
C ARG A 11 -35.60 18.33 27.01
N GLU A 12 -34.97 19.10 26.11
CA GLU A 12 -34.57 18.66 24.78
C GLU A 12 -33.98 17.27 24.90
N GLY A 13 -34.52 16.36 24.10
CA GLY A 13 -34.03 15.00 23.99
C GLY A 13 -32.53 15.04 23.82
N SER A 14 -31.83 14.37 24.74
CA SER A 14 -30.43 14.02 24.59
C SER A 14 -30.28 13.37 23.21
N ARG A 15 -29.84 14.15 22.21
CA ARG A 15 -29.27 13.61 20.98
C ARG A 15 -28.02 12.90 21.44
N SER A 16 -28.18 11.63 21.78
CA SER A 16 -27.09 10.70 21.95
C SER A 16 -26.21 10.85 20.73
N LYS A 17 -25.05 11.47 20.90
CA LYS A 17 -23.98 11.49 19.90
C LYS A 17 -23.68 10.04 19.59
N MET A 18 -24.17 9.55 18.47
CA MET A 18 -23.95 8.16 18.04
C MET A 18 -22.50 8.11 17.56
N THR A 19 -21.62 7.66 18.45
CA THR A 19 -20.27 7.27 18.07
C THR A 19 -20.32 5.98 17.28
N MET A 20 -19.36 5.77 16.38
CA MET A 20 -19.31 4.53 15.62
C MET A 20 -18.96 3.34 16.50
N GLN A 21 -19.56 2.19 16.20
CA GLN A 21 -19.17 0.93 16.82
C GLN A 21 -17.98 0.33 16.05
N GLU A 22 -17.03 -0.27 16.76
CA GLU A 22 -15.89 -0.97 16.14
C GLU A 22 -16.35 -2.15 15.27
N SER A 23 -17.48 -2.77 15.64
CA SER A 23 -18.11 -3.87 14.90
C SER A 23 -18.91 -3.43 13.67
N ASP A 24 -19.00 -2.13 13.39
CA ASP A 24 -19.74 -1.64 12.22
C ASP A 24 -19.08 -2.14 10.92
N PRO A 25 -19.86 -2.70 9.97
CA PRO A 25 -19.34 -3.17 8.69
C PRO A 25 -18.50 -2.14 7.94
N ARG A 26 -18.83 -0.85 8.04
CA ARG A 26 -18.12 0.24 7.36
C ARG A 26 -16.70 0.43 7.89
N VAL A 27 -16.50 0.23 9.20
CA VAL A 27 -15.17 0.25 9.83
C VAL A 27 -14.35 -0.92 9.29
N LYS A 28 -14.96 -2.10 9.23
CA LYS A 28 -14.32 -3.32 8.73
C LYS A 28 -13.94 -3.22 7.24
N ASP A 29 -14.79 -2.60 6.42
CA ASP A 29 -14.52 -2.39 5.00
C ASP A 29 -13.28 -1.50 4.81
N LEU A 30 -13.16 -0.41 5.58
CA LEU A 30 -11.98 0.45 5.53
C LEU A 30 -10.72 -0.28 6.03
N GLN A 31 -10.82 -1.06 7.11
CA GLN A 31 -9.71 -1.90 7.60
C GLN A 31 -9.23 -2.90 6.53
N ASN A 32 -10.17 -3.59 5.86
CA ASN A 32 -9.85 -4.52 4.77
C ASN A 32 -9.14 -3.83 3.61
N LEU A 33 -9.57 -2.62 3.24
CA LEU A 33 -8.91 -1.83 2.20
C LEU A 33 -7.47 -1.45 2.59
N ALA A 34 -7.27 -1.01 3.84
CA ALA A 34 -5.96 -0.64 4.37
C ALA A 34 -5.00 -1.84 4.44
N TRP A 35 -5.46 -2.99 4.94
CA TRP A 35 -4.67 -4.22 4.95
C TRP A 35 -4.34 -4.70 3.54
N GLY A 36 -5.30 -4.62 2.60
CA GLY A 36 -5.05 -4.93 1.20
C GLY A 36 -3.91 -4.10 0.59
N LEU A 37 -3.87 -2.79 0.88
CA LEU A 37 -2.78 -1.90 0.45
C LEU A 37 -1.43 -2.31 1.06
N GLN A 38 -1.42 -2.68 2.35
CA GLN A 38 -0.22 -3.13 3.04
C GLN A 38 0.31 -4.47 2.49
N SER A 39 -0.59 -5.43 2.21
CA SER A 39 -0.24 -6.70 1.58
C SER A 39 0.36 -6.50 0.18
N MET A 40 -0.18 -5.57 -0.62
CA MET A 40 0.39 -5.24 -1.94
C MET A 40 1.81 -4.68 -1.83
N SER A 41 2.09 -3.93 -0.76
CA SER A 41 3.39 -3.30 -0.53
C SER A 41 4.47 -4.27 -0.05
N ASN A 42 4.06 -5.31 0.68
CA ASN A 42 4.95 -6.25 1.35
C ASN A 42 5.03 -7.63 0.65
N LYS A 43 4.66 -7.73 -0.63
CA LYS A 43 4.75 -8.99 -1.38
C LYS A 43 6.19 -9.56 -1.33
N PRO A 44 6.38 -10.83 -0.94
CA PRO A 44 7.70 -11.45 -0.95
C PRO A 44 8.26 -11.49 -2.38
N GLY A 45 9.51 -11.07 -2.55
CA GLY A 45 10.13 -10.91 -3.88
C GLY A 45 9.67 -9.68 -4.67
N GLY A 46 8.78 -8.85 -4.12
CA GLY A 46 8.30 -7.62 -4.75
C GLY A 46 9.43 -6.61 -4.98
N LYS A 47 9.56 -6.14 -6.23
CA LYS A 47 10.58 -5.17 -6.67
C LYS A 47 10.21 -3.72 -6.41
N MET A 48 9.17 -3.48 -5.61
CA MET A 48 8.69 -2.15 -5.32
C MET A 48 9.73 -1.33 -4.54
N PRO A 49 10.02 -0.08 -4.92
CA PRO A 49 10.98 0.75 -4.21
C PRO A 49 10.52 1.06 -2.79
N GLU A 50 11.48 1.17 -1.87
CA GLU A 50 11.25 1.36 -0.44
C GLU A 50 10.43 2.63 -0.11
N GLN A 51 10.62 3.70 -0.88
CA GLN A 51 9.87 4.94 -0.71
C GLN A 51 8.36 4.74 -0.91
N HIS A 52 7.96 3.97 -1.94
CA HIS A 52 6.54 3.69 -2.20
C HIS A 52 5.95 2.76 -1.15
N LYS A 53 6.72 1.77 -0.67
CA LYS A 53 6.32 0.89 0.44
C LYS A 53 6.05 1.69 1.72
N ARG A 54 6.95 2.60 2.09
CA ARG A 54 6.78 3.47 3.26
C ARG A 54 5.58 4.38 3.14
N ALA A 55 5.36 4.98 1.96
CA ALA A 55 4.20 5.83 1.72
C ALA A 55 2.88 5.06 1.85
N ALA A 56 2.81 3.86 1.26
CA ALA A 56 1.64 3.00 1.36
C ALA A 56 1.39 2.52 2.79
N TYR A 57 2.45 2.15 3.52
CA TYR A 57 2.35 1.78 4.93
C TYR A 57 1.85 2.92 5.82
N ARG A 58 2.35 4.16 5.62
CA ARG A 58 1.87 5.33 6.36
C ARG A 58 0.39 5.57 6.14
N LEU A 59 -0.07 5.48 4.90
CA LEU A 59 -1.48 5.66 4.55
C LEU A 59 -2.36 4.57 5.16
N ALA A 60 -1.96 3.30 5.02
CA ALA A 60 -2.68 2.17 5.60
C ALA A 60 -2.74 2.27 7.14
N SER A 61 -1.62 2.62 7.77
CA SER A 61 -1.54 2.79 9.23
C SER A 61 -2.46 3.91 9.71
N ALA A 62 -2.48 5.06 9.04
CA ALA A 62 -3.38 6.17 9.38
C ALA A 62 -4.87 5.80 9.26
N ALA A 63 -5.24 5.03 8.23
CA ALA A 63 -6.61 4.53 8.06
C ALA A 63 -6.99 3.51 9.15
N ILE A 64 -6.05 2.63 9.54
CA ILE A 64 -6.27 1.67 10.63
C ILE A 64 -6.43 2.41 11.96
N THR A 65 -5.64 3.45 12.23
CA THR A 65 -5.80 4.28 13.43
C THR A 65 -7.20 4.90 13.49
N LEU A 66 -7.71 5.45 12.38
CA LEU A 66 -9.10 5.94 12.33
C LEU A 66 -10.11 4.83 12.68
N CYS A 67 -9.88 3.60 12.22
CA CYS A 67 -10.76 2.48 12.52
C CYS A 67 -10.70 2.07 14.00
N SER A 68 -9.51 2.09 14.61
CA SER A 68 -9.33 1.84 16.05
C SER A 68 -9.96 2.95 16.91
N ASP A 69 -9.95 4.19 16.43
CA ASP A 69 -10.52 5.34 17.11
C ASP A 69 -12.03 5.54 16.82
N ALA A 70 -12.67 4.62 16.08
CA ALA A 70 -14.07 4.75 15.65
C ALA A 70 -15.03 4.93 16.83
N VAL A 71 -14.77 4.28 17.97
CA VAL A 71 -15.58 4.36 19.20
C VAL A 71 -15.57 5.76 19.84
N TYR A 72 -14.52 6.53 19.56
CA TYR A 72 -14.34 7.91 20.05
C TYR A 72 -14.66 8.96 18.99
N THR A 73 -15.03 8.54 17.79
CA THR A 73 -15.29 9.41 16.64
C THR A 73 -16.79 9.49 16.39
N GLU A 74 -17.28 10.71 16.17
CA GLU A 74 -18.68 10.95 15.76
C GLU A 74 -18.90 10.30 14.38
N GLU A 75 -20.05 9.67 14.16
CA GLU A 75 -20.32 8.94 12.91
C GLU A 75 -20.10 9.78 11.65
N ALA A 76 -20.52 11.04 11.66
CA ALA A 76 -20.34 11.94 10.51
C ALA A 76 -18.86 12.21 10.19
N ASP A 77 -18.03 12.44 11.21
CA ASP A 77 -16.58 12.67 11.04
C ASP A 77 -15.89 11.41 10.51
N PHE A 78 -16.28 10.25 11.05
CA PHE A 78 -15.76 8.97 10.57
C PHE A 78 -16.08 8.76 9.10
N LEU A 79 -17.33 8.96 8.69
CA LEU A 79 -17.75 8.71 7.30
C LEU A 79 -17.05 9.64 6.30
N GLU A 80 -16.87 10.91 6.65
CA GLU A 80 -16.14 11.87 5.82
C GLU A 80 -14.67 11.45 5.66
N ARG A 81 -14.01 11.15 6.76
CA ARG A 81 -12.58 10.75 6.76
C ARG A 81 -12.38 9.39 6.11
N ALA A 82 -13.29 8.44 6.34
CA ALA A 82 -13.27 7.13 5.71
C ALA A 82 -13.39 7.26 4.19
N ALA A 83 -14.30 8.09 3.67
CA ALA A 83 -14.43 8.33 2.24
C ALA A 83 -13.14 8.95 1.64
N ALA A 84 -12.49 9.87 2.36
CA ALA A 84 -11.21 10.43 1.95
C ALA A 84 -10.10 9.36 1.91
N PHE A 85 -10.00 8.52 2.95
CA PHE A 85 -9.03 7.42 2.99
C PHE A 85 -9.29 6.38 1.90
N THR A 86 -10.54 6.00 1.65
CA THR A 86 -10.90 5.07 0.56
C THR A 86 -10.38 5.57 -0.78
N LYS A 87 -10.65 6.84 -1.13
CA LYS A 87 -10.15 7.45 -2.37
C LYS A 87 -8.63 7.45 -2.45
N GLN A 88 -7.95 7.81 -1.35
CA GLN A 88 -6.48 7.83 -1.30
C GLN A 88 -5.89 6.43 -1.43
N ILE A 89 -6.48 5.42 -0.77
CA ILE A 89 -6.03 4.03 -0.82
C ILE A 89 -6.20 3.47 -2.22
N GLU A 90 -7.35 3.67 -2.87
CA GLU A 90 -7.58 3.21 -4.24
C GLU A 90 -6.62 3.86 -5.23
N ALA A 91 -6.44 5.19 -5.16
CA ALA A 91 -5.46 5.89 -5.99
C ALA A 91 -4.05 5.34 -5.75
N LYS A 92 -3.69 5.05 -4.49
CA LYS A 92 -2.38 4.50 -4.15
C LYS A 92 -2.20 3.08 -4.68
N LYS A 93 -3.22 2.22 -4.65
CA LYS A 93 -3.16 0.87 -5.23
C LYS A 93 -2.79 0.94 -6.72
N VAL A 94 -3.45 1.82 -7.47
CA VAL A 94 -3.16 2.04 -8.90
C VAL A 94 -1.74 2.56 -9.12
N GLU A 95 -1.25 3.48 -8.27
CA GLU A 95 0.13 3.94 -8.33
C GLU A 95 1.13 2.79 -8.10
N LEU A 96 0.91 1.97 -7.06
CA LEU A 96 1.79 0.85 -6.75
C LEU A 96 1.83 -0.18 -7.87
N GLU A 97 0.70 -0.47 -8.52
CA GLU A 97 0.66 -1.37 -9.68
C GLU A 97 1.51 -0.87 -10.85
N LYS A 98 1.40 0.44 -11.16
CA LYS A 98 2.22 1.07 -12.20
C LYS A 98 3.71 1.03 -11.88
N VAL A 99 4.08 1.28 -10.62
CA VAL A 99 5.46 1.20 -10.17
C VAL A 99 5.98 -0.23 -10.21
N GLU A 100 5.19 -1.21 -9.75
CA GLU A 100 5.55 -2.62 -9.79
C GLU A 100 5.79 -3.08 -11.23
N GLU A 101 4.94 -2.68 -12.17
CA GLU A 101 5.09 -2.99 -13.59
C GLU A 101 6.31 -2.31 -14.22
N ALA A 102 6.57 -1.04 -13.90
CA ALA A 102 7.76 -0.34 -14.36
C ALA A 102 9.06 -1.01 -13.86
N GLU A 103 9.09 -1.47 -12.61
CA GLU A 103 10.23 -2.20 -12.05
C GLU A 103 10.40 -3.60 -12.67
N LYS A 104 9.30 -4.28 -13.01
CA LYS A 104 9.35 -5.54 -13.77
C LYS A 104 9.92 -5.33 -15.16
N GLN A 105 9.48 -4.29 -15.86
CA GLN A 105 9.99 -3.94 -17.19
C GLN A 105 11.49 -3.65 -17.21
N LYS A 106 12.03 -3.06 -16.14
CA LYS A 106 13.48 -2.88 -15.99
C LYS A 106 14.25 -4.20 -15.91
N LEU A 107 13.61 -5.30 -15.53
CA LEU A 107 14.21 -6.63 -15.44
C LEU A 107 13.91 -7.48 -16.68
N THR A 108 12.90 -7.12 -17.46
CA THR A 108 12.58 -7.78 -18.73
C THR A 108 13.80 -7.75 -19.66
N GLY A 109 14.20 -8.92 -20.16
CA GLY A 109 15.34 -9.04 -21.04
C GLY A 109 16.70 -9.02 -20.34
N LYS A 110 16.77 -8.96 -19.00
CA LYS A 110 18.03 -9.10 -18.25
C LYS A 110 18.25 -10.55 -17.78
N CYS A 111 19.51 -10.97 -17.71
CA CYS A 111 19.93 -12.27 -17.19
C CYS A 111 21.21 -12.16 -16.37
N TYR A 112 21.41 -13.09 -15.43
CA TYR A 112 22.68 -13.24 -14.74
C TYR A 112 23.70 -13.90 -15.68
N ARG A 113 24.88 -13.29 -15.82
CA ARG A 113 26.03 -13.78 -16.60
C ARG A 113 27.23 -13.91 -15.66
N ALA A 114 28.00 -14.99 -15.81
CA ALA A 114 29.27 -15.12 -15.11
C ALA A 114 30.28 -14.05 -15.60
N SER A 115 30.83 -13.30 -14.66
CA SER A 115 32.00 -12.44 -14.83
C SER A 115 33.26 -13.29 -14.93
N VAL A 116 34.30 -12.70 -15.50
CA VAL A 116 35.64 -13.32 -15.61
C VAL A 116 36.20 -13.64 -14.21
N ASP A 117 35.82 -12.87 -13.19
CA ASP A 117 36.27 -13.02 -11.81
C ASP A 117 35.45 -14.03 -10.98
N GLY A 118 34.60 -14.85 -11.62
CA GLY A 118 33.76 -15.85 -10.95
C GLY A 118 32.49 -15.32 -10.28
N ASN A 119 32.24 -14.00 -10.33
CA ASN A 119 31.01 -13.37 -9.85
C ASN A 119 29.88 -13.41 -10.90
N TYR A 120 28.62 -13.16 -10.52
CA TYR A 120 27.51 -13.00 -11.48
C TYR A 120 27.12 -11.52 -11.63
N VAL A 121 27.03 -11.06 -12.87
CA VAL A 121 26.58 -9.71 -13.24
C VAL A 121 25.28 -9.76 -14.01
N VAL A 122 24.44 -8.74 -13.85
CA VAL A 122 23.18 -8.62 -14.61
C VAL A 122 23.51 -8.02 -15.99
N ALA A 123 23.24 -8.75 -17.06
CA ALA A 123 23.49 -8.35 -18.44
C ALA A 123 22.23 -8.49 -19.31
N ASP A 124 22.16 -7.78 -20.43
CA ASP A 124 21.07 -7.95 -21.40
C ASP A 124 21.17 -9.31 -22.09
N ARG A 125 20.04 -10.03 -22.18
CA ARG A 125 19.93 -11.36 -22.79
C ARG A 125 20.39 -11.36 -24.26
N ALA A 126 20.11 -10.28 -25.00
CA ALA A 126 20.56 -10.13 -26.39
C ALA A 126 22.09 -10.00 -26.51
N ARG A 127 22.75 -9.38 -25.52
CA ARG A 127 24.22 -9.24 -25.49
C ARG A 127 24.91 -10.45 -24.86
N ALA A 128 24.20 -11.22 -24.03
CA ALA A 128 24.72 -12.44 -23.40
C ALA A 128 24.99 -13.57 -24.41
N ALA A 129 24.16 -13.69 -25.46
CA ALA A 129 24.33 -14.71 -26.50
C ALA A 129 25.61 -14.54 -27.35
N ILE A 130 26.14 -13.31 -27.45
CA ILE A 130 27.27 -12.99 -28.31
C ILE A 130 28.61 -13.44 -27.68
N ALA A 131 28.70 -13.51 -26.35
CA ALA A 131 29.95 -13.86 -25.66
C ALA A 131 30.18 -15.37 -25.47
N GLY A 132 29.18 -16.23 -25.73
CA GLY A 132 29.32 -17.68 -25.64
C GLY A 132 30.08 -18.32 -26.81
N LYS A 133 30.47 -17.54 -27.83
CA LYS A 133 31.10 -18.04 -29.07
C LYS A 133 32.58 -17.68 -29.22
N GLY A 134 33.23 -17.18 -28.16
CA GLY A 134 34.64 -16.75 -28.17
C GLY A 134 35.56 -17.45 -27.16
N GLY A 135 35.09 -18.49 -26.47
CA GLY A 135 35.89 -19.28 -25.52
C GLY A 135 36.47 -20.54 -26.15
N GLY A 136 37.24 -20.38 -27.23
CA GLY A 136 37.90 -21.46 -27.95
C GLY A 136 39.30 -21.07 -28.37
N SER A 137 40.22 -21.05 -27.42
CA SER A 137 41.66 -21.16 -27.65
C SER A 137 42.12 -22.29 -26.73
N GLY A 138 42.28 -23.52 -27.20
CA GLY A 138 43.20 -23.84 -28.28
C GLY A 138 44.59 -23.83 -27.66
N GLY A 139 44.98 -24.95 -27.04
CA GLY A 139 46.35 -25.15 -26.61
C GLY A 139 47.29 -25.10 -27.82
N ALA A 140 48.42 -24.44 -27.65
CA ALA A 140 49.58 -24.59 -28.50
C ALA A 140 50.81 -24.54 -27.59
N GLU A 141 51.28 -25.72 -27.22
CA GLU A 141 52.68 -25.98 -26.90
C GLU A 141 53.55 -25.67 -28.13
N GLY A 142 54.80 -25.25 -27.94
CA GLY A 142 55.85 -25.40 -28.96
C GLY A 142 56.80 -24.23 -29.14
N GLU A 143 57.96 -24.37 -28.49
CA GLU A 143 59.34 -23.95 -28.85
C GLU A 143 59.70 -22.47 -29.06
#